data_AF-A0A833S6N7-F1
#
_entry.id   AF-A0A833S6N7-F1
#
_cell.length_a   1.000
_cell.length_b   1.000
_cell.length_c   1.000
_cell.angle_alpha   90.00
_cell.angle_beta   90.00
_cell.angle_gamma   90.00
#
_symmetry.space_group_name_H-M   'P 1'
#
loop_
_entity.id
_entity.type
_entity.pdbx_description
1 polymer ?
#
loop_
_entity_poly.entity_id
_entity_poly.type
_entity_poly.pdbx_seq_one_letter_code
_entity_poly.pdbx_strand_id
1 'polypeptide(L)'
;MTKLMEWLLFAVLFFSIWIALISENVNLHFIKEWKQFVLFLPPVALFVCGLYAATVVLYRTFTFNNCEQAAIELQEQIEEAKKDLQTKGIVLKCK
;
A
#
# COMPACT_ATOMS: atom_id res chain seq x y z
N MET A 1 6.08 18.17 -8.11
CA MET A 1 5.07 17.91 -7.07
C MET A 1 5.07 16.43 -6.77
N THR A 2 5.35 16.02 -5.53
CA THR A 2 5.31 14.59 -5.16
C THR A 2 3.86 14.11 -5.14
N LYS A 3 3.61 12.86 -5.56
CA LYS A 3 2.25 12.28 -5.55
C LYS A 3 1.60 12.32 -4.17
N LEU A 4 2.42 12.24 -3.12
CA LEU A 4 1.96 12.39 -1.73
C LEU A 4 1.30 13.74 -1.47
N MET A 5 1.91 14.84 -1.96
CA MET A 5 1.38 16.19 -1.74
C MET A 5 0.04 16.40 -2.46
N GLU A 6 -0.11 15.81 -3.66
CA GLU A 6 -1.37 15.80 -4.42
C GLU A 6 -2.49 15.09 -3.64
N TRP A 7 -2.23 13.88 -3.13
CA TRP A 7 -3.19 13.13 -2.32
C TRP A 7 -3.53 13.81 -1.00
N LEU A 8 -2.54 14.44 -0.35
CA LEU A 8 -2.75 15.17 0.90
C LEU A 8 -3.65 16.39 0.70
N LEU A 9 -3.48 17.13 -0.40
CA LEU A 9 -4.35 18.24 -0.76
C LEU A 9 -5.80 17.77 -0.97
N PHE A 10 -6.01 16.68 -1.72
CA PHE A 10 -7.34 16.09 -1.89
C PHE A 10 -7.98 15.68 -0.56
N ALA A 11 -7.21 15.04 0.33
CA ALA A 11 -7.70 14.65 1.64
C ALA A 11 -8.11 15.87 2.47
N VAL A 12 -7.28 16.91 2.53
CA VAL A 12 -7.57 18.15 3.27
C VAL A 12 -8.82 18.85 2.74
N LEU A 13 -8.99 18.93 1.41
CA LEU A 13 -10.20 19.51 0.79
C LEU A 13 -11.46 18.69 1.10
N PHE A 14 -11.36 17.36 1.06
CA PHE A 14 -12.48 16.50 1.39
C PHE A 14 -12.90 16.63 2.86
N PHE A 15 -11.93 16.59 3.79
CA PHE A 15 -12.20 16.74 5.22
C PHE A 15 -12.70 18.14 5.57
N SER A 16 -12.23 19.20 4.90
CA SER A 16 -12.70 20.56 5.15
C SER A 16 -14.17 20.74 4.78
N ILE A 17 -14.59 20.18 3.63
CA ILE A 17 -16.00 20.16 3.20
C ILE A 17 -16.84 19.36 4.20
N TRP A 18 -16.35 18.20 4.64
CA TRP A 18 -17.06 17.38 5.62
C TRP A 18 -17.24 18.06 6.99
N ILE A 19 -16.20 18.71 7.51
CA ILE A 19 -16.28 19.49 8.76
C ILE A 19 -17.26 20.66 8.59
N ALA A 20 -17.24 21.34 7.44
CA ALA A 20 -18.18 22.42 7.14
C ALA A 20 -19.64 21.94 7.10
N LEU A 21 -19.89 20.72 6.59
CA LEU A 21 -21.21 20.08 6.58
C LEU A 21 -21.70 19.73 8.01
N ILE A 22 -20.79 19.39 8.93
CA ILE A 22 -21.13 19.10 10.33
C ILE A 22 -21.42 20.37 11.14
N SER A 23 -20.70 21.46 10.88
CA SER A 23 -20.80 22.72 11.66
C SER A 23 -22.13 23.47 11.52
N GLU A 24 -23.19 22.86 10.99
CA GLU A 24 -24.54 23.43 10.79
C GLU A 24 -24.61 24.76 10.02
N ASN A 25 -23.48 25.22 9.48
CA ASN A 25 -23.37 26.46 8.71
C ASN A 25 -24.15 26.38 7.38
N VAL A 26 -24.55 25.17 6.99
CA VAL A 26 -25.33 24.89 5.78
C VAL A 26 -26.66 24.26 6.19
N ASN A 27 -27.69 25.10 6.34
CA ASN A 27 -29.07 24.66 6.64
C ASN A 27 -29.75 24.08 5.38
N LEU A 28 -29.32 22.89 4.95
CA LEU A 28 -30.04 22.09 3.96
C LEU A 28 -30.93 21.07 4.69
N HIS A 29 -32.23 21.13 4.46
CA HIS A 29 -33.23 20.23 5.08
C HIS A 29 -32.86 18.74 4.94
N PHE A 30 -32.28 18.37 3.79
CA PHE A 30 -31.87 17.01 3.48
C PHE A 30 -30.71 16.49 4.36
N ILE A 31 -29.78 17.37 4.75
CA ILE A 31 -28.64 17.01 5.59
C ILE A 31 -29.08 16.76 7.04
N LYS A 32 -30.13 17.44 7.51
CA LYS A 32 -30.68 17.22 8.86
C LYS A 32 -31.26 15.82 9.03
N GLU A 33 -31.96 15.30 8.02
CA GLU A 33 -32.53 13.95 8.05
C GLU A 33 -31.44 12.86 7.97
N TRP A 34 -30.38 13.10 7.21
CA TRP A 34 -29.29 12.13 6.98
C TRP A 34 -28.01 12.45 7.78
N LYS A 35 -28.09 13.32 8.80
CA LYS A 35 -26.92 13.82 9.56
C LYS A 35 -26.06 12.69 10.11
N GLN A 36 -26.70 11.62 10.57
CA GLN A 36 -26.01 10.43 11.09
C GLN A 36 -25.17 9.73 10.00
N PHE A 37 -25.70 9.56 8.79
CA PHE A 37 -24.96 8.97 7.67
C PHE A 37 -23.78 9.84 7.23
N VAL A 38 -23.97 11.16 7.18
CA VAL A 38 -22.90 12.11 6.85
C VAL A 38 -21.77 12.01 7.88
N LEU A 39 -22.08 11.84 9.16
CA LEU A 39 -21.09 11.70 10.23
C LEU A 39 -20.28 10.40 10.10
N PHE A 40 -20.91 9.30 9.69
CA PHE A 40 -20.21 8.02 9.46
C PHE A 40 -19.46 7.94 8.14
N LEU A 41 -19.61 8.91 7.24
CA LEU A 41 -19.04 8.85 5.89
C LEU A 41 -17.51 8.70 5.87
N PRO A 42 -16.68 9.53 6.56
CA PRO A 42 -15.24 9.35 6.53
C PRO A 42 -14.74 8.06 7.20
N PRO A 43 -15.22 7.64 8.38
CA PRO A 43 -14.84 6.36 8.98
C PRO A 43 -15.15 5.17 8.08
N VAL A 44 -16.34 5.15 7.44
CA VAL A 44 -16.73 4.08 6.51
C VAL A 44 -15.84 4.08 5.27
N ALA A 45 -15.54 5.26 4.70
CA ALA A 45 -14.65 5.38 3.55
C ALA A 45 -13.24 4.86 3.87
N LEU A 46 -12.69 5.20 5.04
CA LEU A 46 -11.40 4.67 5.51
C LEU A 46 -11.43 3.16 5.70
N PHE A 47 -12.50 2.63 6.27
CA PHE A 47 -12.66 1.18 6.49
C PHE A 47 -12.68 0.40 5.17
N VAL A 48 -13.47 0.86 4.19
CA VAL A 48 -13.54 0.23 2.86
C VAL A 48 -12.20 0.32 2.13
N CYS A 49 -11.54 1.48 2.18
CA CYS A 49 -10.22 1.67 1.57
C CYS A 49 -9.17 0.75 2.22
N GLY A 50 -9.21 0.62 3.55
CA GLY A 50 -8.35 -0.29 4.32
C GLY A 50 -8.58 -1.76 3.95
N LEU A 51 -9.84 -2.20 3.87
CA LEU A 51 -10.19 -3.55 3.44
C LEU A 51 -9.73 -3.83 2.01
N TYR A 52 -9.91 -2.88 1.09
CA TYR A 52 -9.43 -3.00 -0.27
C TYR A 52 -7.90 -3.13 -0.31
N ALA A 53 -7.19 -2.26 0.39
CA ALA A 53 -5.73 -2.30 0.46
C ALA A 53 -5.22 -3.63 1.04
N ALA A 54 -5.82 -4.09 2.14
CA ALA A 54 -5.48 -5.37 2.76
C ALA A 54 -5.73 -6.54 1.78
N THR A 55 -6.88 -6.56 1.11
CA THR A 55 -7.23 -7.60 0.13
C THR A 55 -6.26 -7.62 -1.03
N VAL A 56 -5.89 -6.45 -1.57
CA VAL A 56 -4.93 -6.34 -2.68
C VAL A 56 -3.55 -6.82 -2.27
N VAL A 57 -3.06 -6.42 -1.09
CA VAL A 57 -1.77 -6.88 -0.57
C VAL A 57 -1.80 -8.39 -0.39
N LEU A 58 -2.82 -8.92 0.30
CA LEU A 58 -2.98 -10.34 0.55
C LEU A 58 -3.02 -11.15 -0.77
N TYR A 59 -3.84 -10.72 -1.72
CA TYR A 59 -3.97 -11.37 -3.03
C TYR A 59 -2.65 -11.36 -3.80
N ARG A 60 -1.93 -10.23 -3.82
CA ARG A 60 -0.64 -10.11 -4.51
C ARG A 60 0.45 -10.93 -3.83
N THR A 61 0.45 -11.00 -2.50
CA THR A 61 1.39 -11.84 -1.76
C THR A 61 1.11 -13.32 -1.99
N PHE A 62 -0.15 -13.75 -1.96
CA PHE A 62 -0.49 -15.16 -2.25
C PHE A 62 -0.30 -15.55 -3.71
N THR A 63 -0.52 -14.62 -4.64
CA THR A 63 -0.32 -14.84 -6.08
C THR A 63 1.13 -14.63 -6.52
N PHE A 64 2.04 -14.29 -5.60
CA PHE A 64 3.46 -14.19 -5.92
C PHE A 64 3.96 -15.60 -6.26
N ASN A 65 4.11 -15.88 -7.55
CA ASN A 65 4.54 -17.19 -8.02
C ASN A 65 5.91 -17.51 -7.39
N ASN A 66 5.99 -18.64 -6.68
CA ASN A 66 7.27 -19.11 -6.18
C ASN A 66 8.16 -19.44 -7.38
N CYS A 67 9.10 -18.54 -7.68
CA CYS A 67 10.09 -18.72 -8.73
C CYS A 67 11.22 -19.64 -8.23
N GLU A 68 10.87 -20.88 -7.88
CA GLU A 68 11.83 -21.88 -7.39
C GLU A 68 12.92 -22.16 -8.43
N GLN A 69 12.56 -22.23 -9.71
CA GLN A 69 13.51 -22.42 -10.80
C GLN A 69 14.55 -21.30 -10.87
N ALA A 70 14.12 -20.03 -10.80
CA ALA A 70 15.04 -18.89 -10.80
C ALA A 70 15.93 -18.88 -9.55
N ALA A 71 15.43 -19.35 -8.41
CA ALA A 71 16.23 -19.49 -7.20
C ALA A 71 17.32 -20.58 -7.35
N ILE A 72 16.98 -21.72 -7.99
CA ILE A 72 17.92 -22.80 -8.25
C ILE A 72 18.99 -22.37 -9.27
N GLU A 73 18.60 -21.75 -10.39
CA GLU A 73 19.53 -21.23 -11.40
C GLU A 73 20.52 -20.20 -10.80
N LEU A 74 20.03 -19.31 -9.93
CA LEU A 74 20.88 -18.36 -9.22
C LEU A 74 21.85 -19.05 -8.26
N GLN A 75 21.42 -20.10 -7.56
CA GLN A 75 22.29 -20.86 -6.67
C GLN A 75 23.40 -21.58 -7.44
N GLU A 76 23.10 -22.17 -8.59
CA GLU A 76 24.12 -22.80 -9.45
C GLU A 76 25.15 -21.78 -9.94
N GLN A 77 24.71 -20.60 -10.40
CA GLN A 77 25.61 -19.52 -10.83
C GLN A 77 26.52 -19.04 -9.69
N ILE A 78 26.01 -18.96 -8.46
CA ILE A 78 26.81 -18.62 -7.28
C ILE A 78 27.88 -19.68 -7.02
N GLU A 79 27.53 -20.96 -7.13
CA GLU A 79 28.47 -22.05 -6.90
C GLU A 79 29.56 -22.09 -7.99
N GLU A 80 29.19 -21.89 -9.26
CA GLU A 80 30.14 -21.82 -10.38
C GLU A 80 31.09 -20.62 -10.23
N ALA A 81 30.56 -19.43 -9.90
CA ALA A 81 31.38 -18.25 -9.64
C ALA A 81 32.34 -18.46 -8.45
N LYS A 82 31.90 -19.17 -7.42
CA LYS A 82 32.77 -19.51 -6.27
C LYS A 82 33.91 -20.45 -6.68
N LYS A 83 33.65 -21.43 -7.56
CA LYS A 83 34.69 -22.34 -8.09
C LYS A 83 35.69 -21.59 -8.98
N ASP A 84 35.22 -20.67 -9.83
CA ASP A 84 36.10 -19.84 -10.66
C ASP A 84 37.00 -18.93 -9.79
N LEU A 85 36.44 -18.31 -8.75
CA LEU A 85 37.21 -17.48 -7.80
C LEU A 85 38.25 -18.30 -7.03
N GLN A 86 37.92 -19.52 -6.61
CA GLN A 86 38.88 -20.42 -5.96
C GLN A 86 40.01 -20.82 -6.93
N THR A 87 39.70 -21.05 -8.20
CA THR A 87 40.70 -21.33 -9.25
C THR A 87 41.64 -20.14 -9.46
N LYS A 88 41.14 -18.92 -9.28
CA LYS A 88 41.93 -17.67 -9.29
C LYS A 88 42.65 -17.38 -7.96
N GLY A 89 42.59 -18.28 -6.98
CA GLY A 89 43.26 -18.15 -5.69
C GLY A 89 42.54 -17.26 -4.67
N ILE A 90 41.29 -16.87 -4.91
CA ILE A 90 40.49 -16.02 -4.03
C ILE A 90 39.57 -16.89 -3.17
N VAL A 91 39.80 -16.91 -1.85
CA VAL A 91 38.99 -17.69 -0.91
C VAL A 91 37.89 -16.82 -0.29
N LEU A 92 36.65 -17.01 -0.74
CA LEU A 92 35.48 -16.39 -0.11
C LEU A 92 35.16 -17.11 1.21
N LYS A 93 35.41 -16.44 2.35
CA LYS A 93 34.92 -16.88 3.66
C LYS A 93 33.41 -16.69 3.69
N CYS A 94 32.66 -17.78 3.63
CA CYS A 94 31.23 -17.77 3.92
C CYS A 94 31.08 -17.61 5.45
N LYS A 95 30.22 -16.69 5.90
CA LYS A 95 29.90 -16.48 7.32
C LYS A 95 28.54 -17.10 7.62
#